data_AF-B8LBX0-F1
#
_entry.id   AF-B8LBX0-F1
#
_cell.length_a   1.000
_cell.length_b   1.000
_cell.length_c   1.000
_cell.angle_alpha   90.00
_cell.angle_beta   90.00
_cell.angle_gamma   90.00
#
_symmetry.space_group_name_H-M   'P 1'
#
loop_
_entity.id
_entity.type
_entity.pdbx_description
1 polymer ?
#
loop_
_entity_poly.entity_id
_entity_poly.type
_entity_poly.pdbx_seq_one_letter_code
_entity_poly.pdbx_strand_id
1 'polypeptide(L)' 'QQRLLLLRHAAKCPHQDNQCPVTPHCAGMKRLWKHIAECKDQKCVVPHCVSSRYVLSHYHRCKDVRCPVCGPVR' A
#
# COMPACT_ATOMS: atom_id res chain seq x y z
N GLN A 1 0.89 10.58 -7.09
CA GLN A 1 0.78 9.76 -5.86
C GLN A 1 0.81 8.27 -6.27
N GLN A 2 1.78 7.48 -5.80
CA GLN A 2 2.00 6.06 -6.19
C GLN A 2 1.97 5.11 -4.97
N ARG A 3 1.18 5.45 -3.95
CA ARG A 3 1.18 4.74 -2.65
C ARG A 3 0.73 3.28 -2.79
N LEU A 4 -0.27 3.02 -3.66
CA LEU A 4 -0.75 1.68 -3.97
C LEU A 4 0.33 0.80 -4.65
N LEU A 5 1.13 1.39 -5.55
CA LEU A 5 2.24 0.71 -6.21
C LEU A 5 3.33 0.31 -5.20
N LEU A 6 3.69 1.22 -4.30
CA LEU A 6 4.66 0.96 -3.23
C LEU A 6 4.16 -0.10 -2.24
N LEU A 7 2.88 -0.08 -1.87
CA LEU A 7 2.26 -1.10 -1.00
C LEU A 7 2.28 -2.48 -1.65
N ARG A 8 1.92 -2.56 -2.93
CA ARG A 8 1.94 -3.81 -3.70
C ARG A 8 3.37 -4.34 -3.88
N HIS A 9 4.33 -3.45 -4.10
CA HIS A 9 5.74 -3.80 -4.08
C HIS A 9 6.14 -4.36 -2.70
N ALA A 10 5.86 -3.63 -1.62
CA ALA A 10 6.21 -4.03 -0.26
C ALA A 10 5.61 -5.40 0.11
N ALA A 11 4.39 -5.71 -0.32
CA ALA A 11 3.73 -6.99 -0.11
C ALA A 11 4.45 -8.18 -0.79
N LYS A 12 5.07 -7.96 -1.96
CA LYS A 12 5.73 -9.00 -2.75
C LYS A 12 7.26 -8.98 -2.64
N CYS A 13 7.83 -7.93 -2.05
CA CYS A 13 9.27 -7.72 -2.04
C CYS A 13 9.94 -8.77 -1.14
N PRO A 14 10.86 -9.61 -1.66
CA PRO A 14 11.55 -10.64 -0.87
C PRO A 14 12.71 -10.07 -0.04
N HIS A 15 13.18 -8.86 -0.37
CA HIS A 15 14.30 -8.22 0.32
C HIS A 15 13.93 -7.82 1.76
N GLN A 16 14.82 -8.06 2.71
CA GLN A 16 14.61 -7.63 4.10
C GLN A 16 14.60 -6.09 4.21
N ASP A 17 14.17 -5.56 5.36
CA ASP A 17 14.18 -4.12 5.64
C ASP A 17 15.55 -3.51 5.26
N ASN A 18 15.53 -2.36 4.56
CA ASN A 18 16.69 -1.64 4.01
C ASN A 18 17.52 -2.33 2.91
N GLN A 19 17.18 -3.54 2.47
CA GLN A 19 17.89 -4.23 1.38
C GLN A 19 17.18 -4.12 0.03
N CYS A 20 16.13 -3.31 -0.06
CA CYS A 20 15.37 -3.15 -1.28
C CYS A 20 16.05 -2.16 -2.23
N PRO A 21 16.46 -2.58 -3.44
CA PRO A 21 17.12 -1.70 -4.41
C PRO A 21 16.14 -0.73 -5.10
N VAL A 22 14.82 -0.96 -4.97
CA VAL A 22 13.79 -0.17 -5.67
C VAL A 22 13.47 1.12 -4.93
N THR A 23 13.38 1.07 -3.61
CA THR A 23 13.04 2.24 -2.81
C THR A 23 13.48 2.10 -1.35
N PRO A 24 14.10 3.14 -0.76
CA PRO A 24 14.45 3.13 0.66
C PRO A 24 13.20 3.12 1.55
N HIS A 25 12.03 3.52 1.03
CA HIS A 25 10.76 3.51 1.76
C HIS A 25 10.11 2.12 1.83
N CYS A 26 10.72 1.08 1.24
CA CYS A 26 10.15 -0.27 1.21
C CYS A 26 9.95 -0.84 2.62
N ALA A 27 10.92 -0.63 3.52
CA ALA A 27 10.83 -1.05 4.91
C ALA A 27 9.59 -0.45 5.63
N GLY A 28 9.41 0.87 5.51
CA GLY A 28 8.25 1.56 6.08
C GLY A 28 6.92 1.09 5.47
N MET A 29 6.90 0.88 4.14
CA MET A 29 5.71 0.38 3.45
C MET A 29 5.38 -1.07 3.80
N LYS A 30 6.37 -1.92 4.09
CA LYS A 30 6.16 -3.29 4.59
C LYS A 30 5.51 -3.30 5.96
N ARG A 31 6.00 -2.46 6.89
CA ARG A 31 5.41 -2.31 8.22
C ARG A 31 3.98 -1.79 8.12
N LEU A 32 3.76 -0.78 7.28
CA LEU A 32 2.44 -0.25 7.02
C LEU A 32 1.50 -1.31 6.41
N TRP A 33 1.97 -2.12 5.46
CA TRP A 33 1.20 -3.22 4.87
C TRP A 33 0.75 -4.24 5.92
N LYS A 34 1.69 -4.70 6.76
CA LYS A 34 1.36 -5.61 7.88
C LYS A 34 0.33 -4.98 8.83
N HIS A 35 0.56 -3.73 9.22
CA HIS A 35 -0.37 -3.00 10.07
C HIS A 35 -1.77 -2.91 9.43
N ILE A 36 -1.87 -2.53 8.15
CA ILE A 36 -3.15 -2.41 7.44
C ILE A 36 -3.90 -3.75 7.37
N ALA A 37 -3.17 -4.88 7.23
CA ALA A 37 -3.77 -6.20 7.18
C ALA A 37 -4.51 -6.57 8.48
N GLU A 38 -4.03 -6.07 9.63
CA GLU A 38 -4.59 -6.35 10.95
C GLU A 38 -5.44 -5.19 11.50
N CYS A 39 -5.23 -3.96 11.00
CA CYS A 39 -5.87 -2.76 11.49
C CYS A 39 -7.31 -2.61 10.99
N LYS A 40 -8.25 -2.64 11.93
CA LYS A 40 -9.68 -2.38 11.70
C LYS A 40 -10.11 -0.97 12.10
N ASP A 41 -9.24 -0.22 12.76
CA ASP A 41 -9.55 1.09 13.33
C ASP A 41 -9.76 2.15 12.23
N GLN A 42 -10.94 2.76 12.19
CA GLN A 42 -11.30 3.76 11.18
C GLN A 42 -10.62 5.12 11.41
N LYS A 43 -10.18 5.39 12.64
CA LYS A 43 -9.51 6.63 13.05
C LYS A 43 -8.07 6.33 13.49
N CYS A 44 -7.45 5.34 12.87
CA CYS A 44 -6.08 4.95 13.17
C CYS A 44 -5.13 6.14 13.04
N VAL A 45 -4.37 6.41 14.11
CA VAL A 45 -3.37 7.49 14.17
C VAL A 45 -2.10 7.17 13.39
N VAL A 46 -1.92 5.91 12.96
CA VAL A 46 -0.76 5.50 12.18
C VAL A 46 -0.78 6.25 10.85
N PRO A 47 0.30 6.98 10.52
CA PRO A 47 0.35 7.77 9.30
C PRO A 47 0.12 6.90 8.08
N HIS A 48 -0.70 7.39 7.18
CA HIS A 48 -1.06 6.72 5.93
C HIS A 48 -1.86 5.42 6.07
N CYS A 49 -2.19 4.94 7.27
CA CYS A 49 -3.01 3.73 7.45
C CYS A 49 -4.41 3.91 6.85
N VAL A 50 -5.18 4.90 7.34
CA VAL A 50 -6.56 5.17 6.91
C VAL A 50 -6.64 5.43 5.40
N SER A 51 -5.76 6.30 4.89
CA SER A 51 -5.69 6.62 3.46
C SER A 51 -5.35 5.40 2.61
N SER A 52 -4.38 4.58 3.02
CA SER A 52 -3.98 3.38 2.26
C SER A 52 -5.05 2.29 2.29
N ARG A 53 -5.72 2.08 3.42
CA ARG A 53 -6.88 1.18 3.55
C ARG A 53 -8.00 1.59 2.60
N TYR A 54 -8.29 2.88 2.52
CA TYR A 54 -9.30 3.40 1.61
C TYR A 54 -8.93 3.10 0.15
N VAL A 55 -7.68 3.39 -0.25
CA VAL A 55 -7.20 3.12 -1.61
C VAL A 55 -7.20 1.63 -1.95
N LEU A 56 -6.81 0.76 -1.02
CA LEU A 56 -6.87 -0.70 -1.21
C LEU A 56 -8.31 -1.20 -1.33
N SER A 57 -9.20 -0.70 -0.48
CA SER A 57 -10.63 -1.02 -0.54
C SER A 57 -11.26 -0.59 -1.86
N HIS A 58 -10.87 0.61 -2.34
CA HIS A 58 -11.24 1.07 -3.67
C HIS A 58 -10.69 0.15 -4.75
N TYR A 59 -9.40 -0.19 -4.73
CA TYR A 59 -8.77 -1.09 -5.71
C TYR A 59 -9.46 -2.46 -5.80
N HIS A 60 -9.85 -3.05 -4.66
CA HIS A 60 -10.57 -4.33 -4.64
C HIS A 60 -11.96 -4.26 -5.28
N ARG A 61 -12.66 -3.13 -5.15
CA ARG A 61 -14.02 -2.93 -5.70
C ARG A 61 -14.02 -2.34 -7.11
N CYS A 62 -12.95 -1.62 -7.47
CA CYS A 62 -12.83 -0.91 -8.72
C CYS A 62 -12.49 -1.89 -9.86
N LYS A 63 -13.37 -1.91 -10.87
CA LYS A 63 -13.19 -2.66 -12.12
C LYS A 63 -12.79 -1.76 -13.29
N ASP A 64 -12.80 -0.44 -13.08
CA ASP A 64 -12.46 0.52 -14.11
C ASP A 64 -10.96 0.56 -14.35
N VAL A 65 -10.55 0.22 -15.57
CA VAL A 65 -9.16 0.23 -16.03
C VAL A 65 -8.65 1.66 -16.26
N ARG A 66 -9.56 2.60 -16.53
CA ARG A 66 -9.24 4.03 -16.69
C ARG A 66 -9.23 4.79 -15.37
N CYS A 67 -9.48 4.11 -14.24
CA CYS A 67 -9.42 4.75 -12.93
C CYS A 67 -8.01 5.34 -12.68
N PRO A 68 -7.88 6.63 -12.35
CA PRO A 68 -6.57 7.27 -12.18
C PRO A 68 -5.77 6.70 -11.00
N VAL A 69 -6.44 6.03 -10.06
CA VAL A 69 -5.82 5.40 -8.88
C VAL A 69 -5.47 3.93 -9.15
N CYS A 70 -6.37 3.18 -9.80
CA CYS A 70 -6.20 1.74 -10.02
C CYS A 70 -5.52 1.40 -11.34
N GLY A 71 -5.76 2.17 -12.40
CA GLY A 71 -5.22 1.94 -13.74
C GLY A 71 -3.70 1.74 -13.77
N PRO A 72 -2.87 2.57 -13.09
CA PRO A 72 -1.42 2.41 -13.11
C PRO A 72 -0.89 1.11 -12.48
N VAL A 73 -1.72 0.37 -11.75
CA VAL A 73 -1.32 -0.83 -11.00
C VAL A 73 -2.14 -2.07 -11.38
N ARG A 74 -3.12 -1.94 -12.26
CA ARG A 74 -3.91 -3.07 -12.77
C ARG A 74 -3.15 -3.72 -13.92
#